data_AF-A0A0X8JPJ5-F1
#
_entry.id   AF-A0A0X8JPJ5-F1
#
_cell.length_a   1.000
_cell.length_b   1.000
_cell.length_c   1.000
_cell.angle_alpha   90.00
_cell.angle_beta   90.00
_cell.angle_gamma   90.00
#
_symmetry.space_group_name_H-M   'P 1'
#
loop_
_entity.id
_entity.type
_entity.pdbx_description
1 polymer ?
#
loop_
_entity_poly.entity_id
_entity_poly.type
_entity_poly.pdbx_seq_one_letter_code
_entity_poly.pdbx_strand_id
1 'polypeptide(L)'
;MSQIIEFLTPRMVGRRFDEHAIPLELLKDLAVLGEMLIEVAKWCYLRDHPERKRSPRGFTDGVALKLSGVGEGSAAPRLSLVVEQPQLFSFFPFRPQAQTYFEQARTHLIGAINAAEHNEPVTQHLPEELLAYFDRIGRGLRDDEAIEFAPQEADRKARLTRVTRRKLVLTSSQMQELTEEVILRGSIPEADQGKMTFELQVINGPRVTAPIAGQHLLTVMEAFNGYKQGARVLLQGIGRYSRYDRLQSLETVEHLSLLDSNDIAARVEELKSLRHGWLDGKQGFAPDKAGLDWLAETFQRNYPDELPQPYLYPTAEGGVQAEWSLNDWEISLEVDFERHQGQWHALNMSNEQEEERTLNLNEPADWQWLSKEITERTGVTRE
;
A
#
# COMPACT_ATOMS: atom_id res chain seq x y z
N MET A 1 -16.82 31.34 -21.71
CA MET A 1 -17.47 30.03 -21.92
C MET A 1 -16.37 28.98 -21.86
N SER A 2 -16.60 27.83 -21.23
CA SER A 2 -15.57 26.79 -21.12
C SER A 2 -15.90 25.62 -22.04
N GLN A 3 -14.92 25.18 -22.82
CA GLN A 3 -14.99 23.96 -23.60
C GLN A 3 -14.59 22.79 -22.70
N ILE A 4 -15.41 21.73 -22.67
CA ILE A 4 -15.15 20.51 -21.92
C ILE A 4 -14.90 19.40 -22.94
N ILE A 5 -13.75 18.75 -22.84
CA ILE A 5 -13.29 17.72 -23.77
C ILE A 5 -13.03 16.45 -22.97
N GLU A 6 -13.62 15.32 -23.39
CA GLU A 6 -13.28 14.02 -22.83
C GLU A 6 -11.81 13.71 -23.13
N PHE A 7 -11.03 13.42 -22.09
CA PHE A 7 -9.57 13.38 -22.22
C PHE A 7 -8.99 12.00 -21.93
N LEU A 8 -9.27 11.44 -20.75
CA LEU A 8 -8.75 10.15 -20.29
C LEU A 8 -9.81 9.43 -19.47
N THR A 9 -9.94 8.12 -19.69
CA THR A 9 -10.84 7.26 -18.91
C THR A 9 -10.07 6.00 -18.51
N PRO A 10 -9.06 6.12 -17.63
CA PRO A 10 -8.30 4.95 -17.22
C PRO A 10 -9.20 3.99 -16.44
N ARG A 11 -8.86 2.70 -16.44
CA ARG A 11 -9.57 1.66 -15.70
C ARG A 11 -8.74 1.23 -14.51
N MET A 12 -9.30 1.38 -13.31
CA MET A 12 -8.68 0.87 -12.07
C MET A 12 -8.99 -0.63 -11.95
N VAL A 13 -7.96 -1.45 -11.75
CA VAL A 13 -8.04 -2.92 -11.71
C VAL A 13 -7.53 -3.43 -10.38
N GLY A 14 -8.31 -4.27 -9.71
CA GLY A 14 -8.00 -4.86 -8.40
C GLY A 14 -9.16 -4.71 -7.40
N ARG A 15 -9.11 -5.49 -6.32
CA ARG A 15 -10.26 -5.66 -5.38
C ARG A 15 -10.74 -4.35 -4.75
N ARG A 16 -9.84 -3.39 -4.49
CA ARG A 16 -10.21 -2.07 -3.92
C ARG A 16 -11.08 -1.22 -4.85
N PHE A 17 -11.15 -1.56 -6.13
CA PHE A 17 -11.90 -0.84 -7.15
C PHE A 17 -13.19 -1.55 -7.55
N ASP A 18 -13.52 -2.64 -6.86
CA ASP A 18 -14.81 -3.30 -6.97
C ASP A 18 -15.93 -2.35 -6.54
N GLU A 19 -17.16 -2.67 -6.93
CA GLU A 19 -18.35 -1.85 -6.63
C GLU A 19 -18.30 -0.40 -7.15
N HIS A 20 -17.43 -0.10 -8.12
CA HIS A 20 -17.29 1.23 -8.74
C HIS A 20 -16.71 2.30 -7.81
N ALA A 21 -15.97 1.90 -6.77
CA ALA A 21 -15.34 2.82 -5.84
C ALA A 21 -13.90 3.17 -6.27
N ILE A 22 -13.51 4.44 -6.09
CA ILE A 22 -12.11 4.87 -6.15
C ILE A 22 -11.72 5.32 -4.74
N PRO A 23 -10.76 4.65 -4.09
CA PRO A 23 -10.23 5.09 -2.81
C PRO A 23 -9.71 6.52 -2.89
N LEU A 24 -10.03 7.36 -1.89
CA LEU A 24 -9.70 8.79 -1.90
C LEU A 24 -8.19 9.03 -2.01
N GLU A 25 -7.38 8.12 -1.49
CA GLU A 25 -5.93 8.18 -1.59
C GLU A 25 -5.43 8.19 -3.04
N LEU A 26 -6.17 7.63 -4.01
CA LEU A 26 -5.75 7.66 -5.43
C LEU A 26 -6.05 8.99 -6.12
N LEU A 27 -6.82 9.89 -5.50
CA LEU A 27 -7.02 11.24 -6.05
C LEU A 27 -5.70 12.04 -6.05
N LYS A 28 -4.77 11.73 -5.14
CA LYS A 28 -3.43 12.35 -5.12
C LYS A 28 -2.63 11.94 -6.37
N ASP A 29 -2.77 10.69 -6.81
CA ASP A 29 -2.11 10.18 -8.02
C ASP A 29 -2.69 10.85 -9.27
N LEU A 30 -4.01 11.06 -9.32
CA LEU A 30 -4.67 11.79 -10.41
C LEU A 30 -4.26 13.27 -10.46
N ALA A 31 -4.02 13.89 -9.30
CA ALA A 31 -3.50 15.26 -9.25
C ALA A 31 -2.08 15.34 -9.85
N VAL A 32 -1.20 14.41 -9.49
CA VAL A 32 0.16 14.32 -10.04
C VAL A 32 0.14 13.99 -11.53
N LEU A 33 -0.77 13.14 -11.98
CA LEU A 33 -1.00 12.88 -13.41
C LEU A 33 -1.32 14.17 -14.17
N GLY A 34 -2.17 15.04 -13.59
CA GLY A 34 -2.47 16.35 -14.17
C GLY A 34 -1.23 17.25 -14.28
N GLU A 35 -0.41 17.32 -13.24
CA GLU A 35 0.88 18.04 -13.24
C GLU A 35 1.82 17.48 -14.32
N MET A 36 1.93 16.16 -14.41
CA MET A 36 2.78 15.48 -15.40
C MET A 36 2.33 15.83 -16.83
N LEU A 37 1.04 15.71 -17.13
CA LEU A 37 0.49 16.01 -18.45
C LEU A 37 0.76 17.45 -18.89
N ILE A 38 0.71 18.41 -17.96
CA ILE A 38 1.09 19.80 -18.20
C ILE A 38 2.56 19.90 -18.64
N GLU A 39 3.48 19.25 -17.93
CA GLU A 39 4.91 19.30 -18.27
C GLU A 39 5.22 18.56 -19.57
N VAL A 40 4.57 17.41 -19.84
CA VAL A 40 4.69 16.72 -21.13
C VAL A 40 4.17 17.59 -22.27
N ALA A 41 3.07 18.32 -22.08
CA ALA A 41 2.52 19.23 -23.09
C ALA A 41 3.49 20.39 -23.39
N LYS A 42 4.12 20.97 -22.37
CA LYS A 42 5.18 21.99 -22.55
C LYS A 42 6.39 21.43 -23.29
N TRP A 43 6.80 20.21 -22.98
CA TRP A 43 7.88 19.52 -23.68
C TRP A 43 7.54 19.32 -25.16
N CYS A 44 6.33 18.84 -25.48
CA CYS A 44 5.86 18.71 -26.85
C CYS A 44 5.88 20.05 -27.60
N TYR A 45 5.42 21.13 -26.96
CA TYR A 45 5.46 22.49 -27.52
C TYR A 45 6.88 22.92 -27.89
N LEU A 46 7.84 22.75 -26.97
CA LEU A 46 9.23 23.13 -27.18
C LEU A 46 9.92 22.31 -28.26
N ARG A 47 9.54 21.03 -28.40
CA ARG A 47 10.03 20.17 -29.47
C ARG A 47 9.59 20.66 -30.86
N ASP A 48 8.37 21.16 -30.96
CA ASP A 48 7.82 21.70 -32.21
C ASP A 48 8.29 23.15 -32.49
N HIS A 49 8.86 23.83 -31.49
CA HIS A 49 9.37 25.21 -31.57
C HIS A 49 10.83 25.29 -31.06
N PRO A 50 11.80 24.72 -31.79
CA PRO A 50 13.19 24.61 -31.34
C PRO A 50 13.90 25.96 -31.14
N GLU A 51 13.38 27.04 -31.70
CA GLU A 51 13.86 28.40 -31.49
C GLU A 51 13.54 28.96 -30.10
N ARG A 52 12.61 28.33 -29.37
CA ARG A 52 12.16 28.76 -28.05
C ARG A 52 12.86 27.99 -26.95
N LYS A 53 13.31 28.72 -25.91
CA LYS A 53 13.89 28.14 -24.69
C LYS A 53 12.88 27.89 -23.57
N ARG A 54 11.67 28.44 -23.68
CA ARG A 54 10.62 28.37 -22.66
C ARG A 54 9.24 28.34 -23.32
N SER A 55 8.29 27.67 -22.67
CA SER A 55 6.89 27.74 -23.08
C SER A 55 6.36 29.18 -22.96
N PRO A 56 5.31 29.55 -23.71
CA PRO A 56 4.65 30.85 -23.58
C PRO A 56 4.23 31.13 -22.14
N ARG A 57 4.24 32.41 -21.74
CA ARG A 57 3.59 32.83 -20.48
C ARG A 57 2.11 32.48 -20.56
N GLY A 58 1.58 31.86 -19.51
CA GLY A 58 0.19 31.46 -19.44
C GLY A 58 -0.19 30.27 -20.33
N PHE A 59 0.78 29.41 -20.72
CA PHE A 59 0.52 28.21 -21.52
C PHE A 59 -0.55 27.28 -20.91
N THR A 60 -0.62 27.24 -19.58
CA THR A 60 -1.57 26.44 -18.80
C THR A 60 -2.76 27.26 -18.29
N ASP A 61 -2.80 28.56 -18.57
CA ASP A 61 -3.87 29.42 -18.05
C ASP A 61 -5.20 28.96 -18.65
N GLY A 62 -6.21 28.82 -17.80
CA GLY A 62 -7.54 28.36 -18.20
C GLY A 62 -7.58 26.93 -18.75
N VAL A 63 -6.54 26.11 -18.54
CA VAL A 63 -6.55 24.67 -18.85
C VAL A 63 -6.49 23.89 -17.56
N ALA A 64 -7.46 23.02 -17.33
CA ALA A 64 -7.51 22.17 -16.14
C ALA A 64 -8.00 20.77 -16.47
N LEU A 65 -7.36 19.76 -15.89
CA LEU A 65 -7.86 18.39 -15.89
C LEU A 65 -8.82 18.23 -14.71
N LYS A 66 -10.04 17.75 -14.96
CA LYS A 66 -11.07 17.58 -13.94
C LYS A 66 -11.62 16.16 -13.95
N LEU A 67 -11.80 15.57 -12.77
CA LEU A 67 -12.59 14.36 -12.62
C LEU A 67 -14.07 14.73 -12.78
N SER A 68 -14.67 14.31 -13.89
CA SER A 68 -16.07 14.60 -14.23
C SER A 68 -17.06 13.50 -13.81
N GLY A 69 -16.56 12.33 -13.41
CA GLY A 69 -17.37 11.23 -12.90
C GLY A 69 -16.57 9.94 -12.78
N VAL A 70 -17.22 8.89 -12.28
CA VAL A 70 -16.69 7.52 -12.24
C VAL A 70 -17.64 6.64 -13.04
N GLY A 71 -17.12 5.89 -14.02
CA GLY A 71 -17.92 5.03 -14.89
C GLY A 71 -18.35 3.71 -14.26
N GLU A 72 -19.34 3.05 -14.88
CA GLU A 72 -19.81 1.70 -14.55
C GLU A 72 -18.87 0.62 -15.12
N GLY A 73 -18.69 -0.50 -14.41
CA GLY A 73 -17.79 -1.62 -14.72
C GLY A 73 -16.30 -1.29 -14.53
N SER A 74 -15.71 -1.72 -13.40
CA SER A 74 -14.33 -1.40 -12.95
C SER A 74 -14.10 0.10 -12.78
N ALA A 75 -13.82 0.59 -11.57
CA ALA A 75 -13.81 2.03 -11.27
C ALA A 75 -13.00 2.85 -12.31
N ALA A 76 -13.73 3.58 -13.16
CA ALA A 76 -13.17 4.25 -14.34
C ALA A 76 -13.32 5.76 -14.21
N PRO A 77 -12.32 6.48 -13.64
CA PRO A 77 -12.41 7.93 -13.51
C PRO A 77 -12.47 8.58 -14.90
N ARG A 78 -13.52 9.34 -15.16
CA ARG A 78 -13.66 10.13 -16.39
C ARG A 78 -12.96 11.46 -16.17
N LEU A 79 -11.82 11.65 -16.81
CA LEU A 79 -11.05 12.89 -16.76
C LEU A 79 -11.37 13.74 -17.99
N SER A 80 -11.84 14.96 -17.74
CA SER A 80 -12.16 15.95 -18.75
C SER A 80 -11.13 17.07 -18.77
N LEU A 81 -10.65 17.44 -19.95
CA LEU A 81 -9.86 18.64 -20.17
C LEU A 81 -10.81 19.83 -20.32
N VAL A 82 -10.74 20.77 -19.39
CA VAL A 82 -11.52 22.01 -19.43
C VAL A 82 -10.63 23.13 -19.93
N VAL A 83 -11.05 23.76 -21.02
CA VAL A 83 -10.36 24.90 -21.65
C VAL A 83 -11.27 26.12 -21.60
N GLU A 84 -10.89 27.14 -20.85
CA GLU A 84 -11.60 28.40 -20.77
C GLU A 84 -11.40 29.21 -22.07
N GLN A 85 -12.52 29.55 -22.73
CA GLN A 85 -12.52 30.47 -23.87
C GLN A 85 -12.68 31.90 -23.35
N PRO A 86 -11.74 32.81 -23.62
CA PRO A 86 -11.87 34.20 -23.19
C PRO A 86 -13.01 34.89 -23.96
N GLN A 87 -13.82 35.68 -23.24
CA GLN A 87 -14.98 36.36 -23.82
C GLN A 87 -14.65 37.70 -24.50
N LEU A 88 -13.43 38.27 -24.38
CA LEU A 88 -13.19 39.63 -24.91
C LEU A 88 -11.75 40.03 -25.29
N PHE A 89 -10.74 39.15 -25.28
CA PHE A 89 -9.37 39.52 -25.69
C PHE A 89 -8.71 38.43 -26.55
N SER A 90 -8.90 38.51 -27.88
CA SER A 90 -8.22 37.69 -28.90
C SER A 90 -6.74 38.07 -29.14
N PHE A 91 -6.05 38.68 -28.18
CA PHE A 91 -4.66 39.13 -28.39
C PHE A 91 -3.61 38.04 -28.11
N PHE A 92 -4.02 36.84 -27.67
CA PHE A 92 -3.12 35.70 -27.46
C PHE A 92 -3.47 34.54 -28.41
N PRO A 93 -2.77 34.39 -29.55
CA PRO A 93 -3.06 33.37 -30.56
C PRO A 93 -2.75 31.91 -30.15
N PHE A 94 -2.38 31.67 -28.88
CA PHE A 94 -1.77 30.41 -28.42
C PHE A 94 -2.74 29.42 -27.74
N ARG A 95 -3.99 29.82 -27.43
CA ARG A 95 -4.92 28.97 -26.65
C ARG A 95 -5.50 27.76 -27.43
N PRO A 96 -5.83 27.84 -28.74
CA PRO A 96 -6.25 26.67 -29.52
C PRO A 96 -5.16 25.60 -29.68
N GLN A 97 -3.89 25.98 -29.51
CA GLN A 97 -2.75 25.07 -29.63
C GLN A 97 -2.53 24.23 -28.36
N ALA A 98 -2.95 24.72 -27.18
CA ALA A 98 -2.76 24.02 -25.92
C ALA A 98 -3.44 22.64 -25.94
N GLN A 99 -4.69 22.54 -26.43
CA GLN A 99 -5.40 21.27 -26.58
C GLN A 99 -4.57 20.24 -27.36
N THR A 100 -4.01 20.62 -28.51
CA THR A 100 -3.17 19.74 -29.34
C THR A 100 -1.98 19.20 -28.56
N TYR A 101 -1.31 20.03 -27.76
CA TYR A 101 -0.18 19.57 -26.95
C TYR A 101 -0.59 18.68 -25.78
N PHE A 102 -1.78 18.85 -25.21
CA PHE A 102 -2.33 17.92 -24.23
C PHE A 102 -2.69 16.57 -24.86
N GLU A 103 -3.23 16.54 -26.08
CA GLU A 103 -3.47 15.29 -26.82
C GLU A 103 -2.17 14.56 -27.16
N GLN A 104 -1.12 15.30 -27.55
CA GLN A 104 0.22 14.73 -27.71
C GLN A 104 0.77 14.21 -26.38
N ALA A 105 0.60 14.97 -25.29
CA ALA A 105 1.02 14.55 -23.95
C ALA A 105 0.35 13.25 -23.51
N ARG A 106 -0.95 13.10 -23.75
CA ARG A 106 -1.70 11.85 -23.53
C ARG A 106 -1.07 10.69 -24.29
N THR A 107 -0.75 10.91 -25.57
CA THR A 107 -0.16 9.88 -26.44
C THR A 107 1.21 9.43 -25.93
N HIS A 108 2.06 10.37 -25.52
CA HIS A 108 3.39 10.05 -24.97
C HIS A 108 3.33 9.36 -23.61
N LEU A 109 2.41 9.79 -22.74
CA LEU A 109 2.16 9.12 -21.46
C LEU A 109 1.78 7.64 -21.67
N ILE A 110 0.77 7.38 -22.49
CA ILE A 110 0.29 6.03 -22.79
C ILE A 110 1.41 5.21 -23.43
N GLY A 111 2.12 5.79 -24.41
CA GLY A 111 3.25 5.16 -25.09
C GLY A 111 4.36 4.75 -24.12
N ALA A 112 4.73 5.61 -23.17
CA ALA A 112 5.76 5.31 -22.17
C ALA A 112 5.36 4.15 -21.25
N ILE A 113 4.12 4.14 -20.73
CA ILE A 113 3.63 3.07 -19.87
C ILE A 113 3.57 1.74 -20.65
N ASN A 114 3.06 1.77 -21.87
CA ASN A 114 2.99 0.63 -22.77
C ASN A 114 4.39 0.08 -23.11
N ALA A 115 5.35 0.96 -23.39
CA ALA A 115 6.74 0.57 -23.63
C ALA A 115 7.35 -0.11 -22.41
N ALA A 116 7.13 0.43 -21.20
CA ALA A 116 7.62 -0.18 -19.96
C ALA A 116 7.00 -1.56 -19.68
N GLU A 117 5.72 -1.75 -20.00
CA GLU A 117 5.04 -3.04 -19.90
C GLU A 117 5.68 -4.10 -20.82
N HIS A 118 6.02 -3.71 -22.05
CA HIS A 118 6.57 -4.60 -23.08
C HIS A 118 8.10 -4.67 -23.13
N ASN A 119 8.80 -4.01 -22.20
CA ASN A 119 10.27 -3.88 -22.18
C ASN A 119 10.86 -3.19 -23.42
N GLU A 120 10.12 -2.24 -23.98
CA GLU A 120 10.56 -1.38 -25.07
C GLU A 120 11.21 -0.09 -24.52
N PRO A 121 12.00 0.65 -25.32
CA PRO A 121 12.67 1.86 -24.86
C PRO A 121 11.69 3.00 -24.49
N VAL A 122 11.44 3.17 -23.19
CA VAL A 122 10.56 4.21 -22.64
C VAL A 122 10.98 5.62 -23.09
N THR A 123 12.29 5.87 -23.22
CA THR A 123 12.84 7.18 -23.58
C THR A 123 12.52 7.63 -25.02
N GLN A 124 11.97 6.74 -25.85
CA GLN A 124 11.41 7.13 -27.15
C GLN A 124 10.10 7.90 -27.02
N HIS A 125 9.39 7.74 -25.90
CA HIS A 125 8.10 8.38 -25.62
C HIS A 125 8.22 9.55 -24.66
N LEU A 126 9.03 9.43 -23.60
CA LEU A 126 9.22 10.49 -22.60
C LEU A 126 10.69 10.70 -22.26
N PRO A 127 11.15 11.95 -22.13
CA PRO A 127 12.49 12.25 -21.64
C PRO A 127 12.65 11.84 -20.17
N GLU A 128 13.88 11.53 -19.74
CA GLU A 128 14.19 10.98 -18.41
C GLU A 128 13.70 11.86 -17.25
N GLU A 129 13.72 13.19 -17.43
CA GLU A 129 13.30 14.14 -16.38
C GLU A 129 11.80 14.04 -16.08
N LEU A 130 10.98 13.68 -17.08
CA LEU A 130 9.53 13.54 -16.92
C LEU A 130 9.15 12.16 -16.34
N LEU A 131 10.05 11.18 -16.35
CA LEU A 131 9.81 9.87 -15.74
C LEU A 131 9.78 9.92 -14.21
N ALA A 132 10.38 10.94 -13.59
CA ALA A 132 10.37 11.14 -12.15
C ALA A 132 8.96 11.34 -11.56
N TYR A 133 7.97 11.77 -12.38
CA TYR A 133 6.57 11.86 -11.94
C TYR A 133 5.97 10.51 -11.53
N PHE A 134 6.44 9.41 -12.13
CA PHE A 134 6.02 8.06 -11.74
C PHE A 134 6.52 7.66 -10.34
N ASP A 135 7.43 8.41 -9.72
CA ASP A 135 7.76 8.22 -8.31
C ASP A 135 6.57 8.56 -7.40
N ARG A 136 5.66 9.44 -7.83
CA ARG A 136 4.46 9.79 -7.07
C ARG A 136 3.20 9.10 -7.60
N ILE A 137 3.10 8.85 -8.91
CA ILE A 137 1.95 8.19 -9.54
C ILE A 137 2.01 6.67 -9.32
N GLY A 138 0.93 6.07 -8.82
CA GLY A 138 0.80 4.62 -8.65
C GLY A 138 1.61 4.08 -7.46
N ARG A 139 2.02 4.95 -6.54
CA ARG A 139 2.86 4.61 -5.39
C ARG A 139 2.16 3.70 -4.38
N GLY A 140 0.84 3.83 -4.27
CA GLY A 140 -0.02 3.04 -3.38
C GLY A 140 -0.65 1.81 -4.05
N LEU A 141 -0.25 1.45 -5.28
CA LEU A 141 -0.75 0.23 -5.94
C LEU A 141 -0.23 -1.02 -5.22
N ARG A 142 -1.12 -1.98 -5.00
CA ARG A 142 -0.80 -3.33 -4.50
C ARG A 142 -0.37 -4.27 -5.63
N ASP A 143 0.14 -5.45 -5.29
CA ASP A 143 0.69 -6.40 -6.27
C ASP A 143 -0.36 -6.93 -7.26
N ASP A 144 -1.62 -7.00 -6.84
CA ASP A 144 -2.77 -7.41 -7.66
C ASP A 144 -3.47 -6.24 -8.38
N GLU A 145 -2.97 -5.01 -8.21
CA GLU A 145 -3.60 -3.80 -8.70
C GLU A 145 -2.91 -3.17 -9.91
N ALA A 146 -3.70 -2.45 -10.71
CA ALA A 146 -3.20 -1.69 -11.83
C ALA A 146 -4.09 -0.51 -12.24
N ILE A 147 -3.50 0.42 -12.98
CA ILE A 147 -4.20 1.47 -13.72
C ILE A 147 -3.97 1.24 -15.22
N GLU A 148 -5.03 1.02 -15.99
CA GLU A 148 -4.96 0.87 -17.45
C GLU A 148 -5.35 2.18 -18.13
N PHE A 149 -4.45 2.82 -18.89
CA PHE A 149 -4.71 4.12 -19.51
C PHE A 149 -5.32 4.04 -20.92
N ALA A 150 -5.26 2.87 -21.58
CA ALA A 150 -5.90 2.60 -22.86
C ALA A 150 -6.72 1.30 -22.82
N PRO A 151 -7.75 1.20 -21.96
CA PRO A 151 -8.43 -0.08 -21.68
C PRO A 151 -9.12 -0.69 -22.91
N GLN A 152 -9.41 0.13 -23.94
CA GLN A 152 -10.02 -0.29 -25.21
C GLN A 152 -9.03 -0.99 -26.17
N GLU A 153 -7.72 -0.81 -25.99
CA GLU A 153 -6.69 -1.42 -26.82
C GLU A 153 -6.39 -2.84 -26.31
N ALA A 154 -7.14 -3.83 -26.79
CA ALA A 154 -7.15 -5.20 -26.25
C ALA A 154 -5.76 -5.81 -25.99
N ASP A 155 -4.80 -5.59 -26.89
CA ASP A 155 -3.46 -6.17 -26.83
C ASP A 155 -2.37 -5.24 -26.23
N ARG A 156 -2.66 -3.95 -26.00
CA ARG A 156 -1.67 -2.95 -25.56
C ARG A 156 -2.24 -1.89 -24.59
N LYS A 157 -2.94 -2.33 -23.54
CA LYS A 157 -3.72 -1.48 -22.63
C LYS A 157 -2.95 -0.42 -21.82
N ALA A 158 -1.63 -0.36 -21.95
CA ALA A 158 -0.74 0.52 -21.19
C ALA A 158 -1.01 0.42 -19.69
N ARG A 159 -0.54 -0.67 -19.07
CA ARG A 159 -0.85 -1.00 -17.69
C ARG A 159 0.23 -0.50 -16.71
N LEU A 160 -0.16 0.43 -15.86
CA LEU A 160 0.66 0.87 -14.72
C LEU A 160 0.43 -0.07 -13.53
N THR A 161 1.47 -0.80 -13.14
CA THR A 161 1.56 -1.72 -11.99
C THR A 161 2.78 -1.30 -11.15
N ARG A 162 2.99 -1.89 -9.96
CA ARG A 162 4.25 -1.69 -9.22
C ARG A 162 5.49 -2.03 -10.05
N VAL A 163 5.40 -3.07 -10.88
CA VAL A 163 6.49 -3.53 -11.74
C VAL A 163 6.78 -2.52 -12.86
N THR A 164 5.75 -2.11 -13.61
CA THR A 164 5.94 -1.16 -14.73
C THR A 164 6.30 0.24 -14.23
N ARG A 165 5.73 0.68 -13.10
CA ARG A 165 6.12 1.92 -12.40
C ARG A 165 7.60 1.92 -12.05
N ARG A 166 8.10 0.86 -11.43
CA ARG A 166 9.53 0.72 -11.07
C ARG A 166 10.44 0.79 -12.28
N LYS A 167 10.07 0.17 -13.40
CA LYS A 167 10.80 0.31 -14.67
C LYS A 167 10.82 1.76 -15.17
N LEU A 168 9.67 2.45 -15.15
CA LEU A 168 9.57 3.85 -15.58
C LEU A 168 10.49 4.76 -14.76
N VAL A 169 10.41 4.67 -13.42
CA VAL A 169 11.21 5.52 -12.52
C VAL A 169 12.70 5.22 -12.66
N LEU A 170 13.10 3.94 -12.62
CA LEU A 170 14.51 3.52 -12.66
C LEU A 170 15.15 3.59 -14.05
N THR A 171 14.39 3.94 -15.09
CA THR A 171 14.97 4.23 -16.42
C THR A 171 15.73 5.56 -16.40
N SER A 172 15.33 6.51 -15.54
CA SER A 172 16.04 7.77 -15.38
C SER A 172 17.39 7.53 -14.72
N SER A 173 18.46 7.97 -15.38
CA SER A 173 19.83 7.86 -14.86
C SER A 173 20.05 8.64 -13.56
N GLN A 174 19.19 9.63 -13.29
CA GLN A 174 19.21 10.46 -12.09
C GLN A 174 18.51 9.80 -10.89
N MET A 175 17.67 8.79 -11.13
CA MET A 175 16.87 8.11 -10.11
C MET A 175 17.56 6.82 -9.68
N GLN A 176 18.19 6.83 -8.50
CA GLN A 176 18.78 5.62 -7.89
C GLN A 176 17.85 4.93 -6.90
N GLU A 177 16.81 5.64 -6.49
CA GLU A 177 15.83 5.23 -5.50
C GLU A 177 14.42 5.56 -6.00
N LEU A 178 13.44 4.84 -5.45
CA LEU A 178 12.03 5.11 -5.66
C LEU A 178 11.28 5.06 -4.33
N THR A 179 10.17 5.77 -4.25
CA THR A 179 9.33 5.81 -3.06
C THR A 179 8.18 4.81 -3.18
N GLU A 180 7.79 4.15 -2.09
CA GLU A 180 6.61 3.28 -2.02
C GLU A 180 5.85 3.51 -0.72
N GLU A 181 4.53 3.31 -0.76
CA GLU A 181 3.73 3.24 0.46
C GLU A 181 4.06 1.95 1.21
N VAL A 182 4.32 2.06 2.51
CA VAL A 182 4.74 0.94 3.34
C VAL A 182 3.90 0.87 4.62
N ILE A 183 3.65 -0.35 5.06
CA ILE A 183 3.15 -0.68 6.39
C ILE A 183 4.22 -1.55 7.05
N LEU A 184 4.87 -1.03 8.07
CA LEU A 184 5.99 -1.68 8.75
C LEU A 184 5.65 -1.92 10.22
N ARG A 185 6.11 -3.04 10.75
CA ARG A 185 6.06 -3.36 12.18
C ARG A 185 7.47 -3.51 12.71
N GLY A 186 7.72 -3.01 13.91
CA GLY A 186 9.06 -3.01 14.47
C GLY A 186 9.15 -2.38 15.84
N SER A 187 10.37 -2.22 16.32
CA SER A 187 10.68 -1.57 17.58
C SER A 187 11.59 -0.36 17.34
N ILE A 188 11.58 0.60 18.26
CA ILE A 188 12.36 1.85 18.13
C ILE A 188 13.54 1.82 19.11
N PRO A 189 14.73 1.35 18.70
CA PRO A 189 15.91 1.30 19.58
C PRO A 189 16.60 2.65 19.78
N GLU A 190 16.38 3.64 18.91
CA GLU A 190 17.07 4.93 18.92
C GLU A 190 16.12 6.07 18.51
N ALA A 191 16.19 7.20 19.22
CA ALA A 191 15.55 8.45 18.84
C ALA A 191 16.47 9.65 19.13
N ASP A 192 16.64 10.51 18.13
CA ASP A 192 17.43 11.74 18.19
C ASP A 192 16.49 12.94 18.14
N GLN A 193 16.29 13.59 19.29
CA GLN A 193 15.44 14.78 19.41
C GLN A 193 16.09 16.05 18.82
N GLY A 194 17.41 16.07 18.62
CA GLY A 194 18.11 17.19 17.98
C GLY A 194 17.92 17.18 16.47
N LYS A 195 17.96 15.99 15.86
CA LYS A 195 17.67 15.79 14.42
C LYS A 195 16.20 15.57 14.11
N MET A 196 15.37 15.30 15.12
CA MET A 196 13.98 14.86 14.98
C MET A 196 13.87 13.61 14.08
N THR A 197 14.67 12.60 14.39
CA THR A 197 14.71 11.31 13.68
C THR A 197 14.72 10.14 14.66
N PHE A 198 14.23 8.97 14.23
CA PHE A 198 14.34 7.72 14.99
C PHE A 198 14.77 6.57 14.07
N GLU A 199 15.31 5.50 14.64
CA GLU A 199 15.51 4.25 13.92
C GLU A 199 14.34 3.30 14.18
N LEU A 200 13.75 2.76 13.13
CA LEU A 200 12.85 1.62 13.21
C LEU A 200 13.63 0.34 12.93
N GLN A 201 13.66 -0.58 13.88
CA GLN A 201 14.09 -1.95 13.66
C GLN A 201 12.89 -2.77 13.17
N VAL A 202 12.80 -2.96 11.86
CA VAL A 202 11.70 -3.71 11.22
C VAL A 202 11.79 -5.19 11.59
N ILE A 203 10.65 -5.82 11.89
CA ILE A 203 10.56 -7.27 12.15
C ILE A 203 11.09 -8.03 10.92
N ASN A 204 12.08 -8.90 11.13
CA ASN A 204 12.74 -9.67 10.06
C ASN A 204 13.31 -8.80 8.91
N GLY A 205 13.51 -7.50 9.14
CA GLY A 205 13.90 -6.54 8.14
C GLY A 205 15.12 -5.70 8.54
N PRO A 206 15.47 -4.68 7.73
CA PRO A 206 16.55 -3.77 8.04
C PRO A 206 16.19 -2.83 9.19
N ARG A 207 17.22 -2.19 9.76
CA ARG A 207 17.04 -0.94 10.51
C ARG A 207 16.99 0.22 9.53
N VAL A 208 16.02 1.11 9.71
CA VAL A 208 15.79 2.23 8.80
C VAL A 208 15.53 3.50 9.59
N THR A 209 16.14 4.60 9.16
CA THR A 209 15.90 5.92 9.75
C THR A 209 14.58 6.49 9.26
N ALA A 210 13.83 7.11 10.16
CA ALA A 210 12.56 7.77 9.88
C ALA A 210 12.49 9.15 10.58
N PRO A 211 11.80 10.15 9.99
CA PRO A 211 11.59 11.43 10.62
C PRO A 211 10.56 11.33 11.76
N ILE A 212 10.77 12.09 12.83
CA ILE A 212 9.78 12.29 13.91
C ILE A 212 8.90 13.47 13.51
N ALA A 213 7.72 13.19 12.95
CA ALA A 213 6.69 14.21 12.80
C ALA A 213 6.19 14.66 14.19
N GLY A 214 5.93 15.96 14.38
CA GLY A 214 5.58 16.51 15.70
C GLY A 214 4.40 15.82 16.37
N GLN A 215 3.40 15.38 15.59
CA GLN A 215 2.23 14.63 16.08
C GLN A 215 2.58 13.23 16.63
N HIS A 216 3.68 12.63 16.18
CA HIS A 216 4.12 11.27 16.53
C HIS A 216 5.19 11.26 17.62
N LEU A 217 5.67 12.42 18.07
CA LEU A 217 6.78 12.53 19.03
C LEU A 217 6.51 11.73 20.32
N LEU A 218 5.31 11.85 20.89
CA LEU A 218 4.97 11.13 22.13
C LEU A 218 5.03 9.61 21.94
N THR A 219 4.43 9.11 20.86
CA THR A 219 4.43 7.68 20.52
C THR A 219 5.84 7.14 20.27
N VAL A 220 6.71 7.91 19.59
CA VAL A 220 8.12 7.54 19.38
C VAL A 220 8.85 7.44 20.72
N MET A 221 8.68 8.42 21.62
CA MET A 221 9.33 8.39 22.94
C MET A 221 8.83 7.24 23.81
N GLU A 222 7.53 6.95 23.78
CA GLU A 222 6.95 5.83 24.52
C GLU A 222 7.48 4.48 24.02
N ALA A 223 7.48 4.26 22.70
CA ALA A 223 8.03 3.06 22.08
C ALA A 223 9.55 2.90 22.35
N PHE A 224 10.30 4.00 22.30
CA PHE A 224 11.73 4.01 22.61
C PHE A 224 12.01 3.62 24.06
N ASN A 225 11.29 4.21 25.01
CA ASN A 225 11.43 3.89 26.43
C ASN A 225 11.02 2.44 26.73
N GLY A 226 10.00 1.93 26.03
CA GLY A 226 9.49 0.56 26.13
C GLY A 226 10.30 -0.49 25.38
N TYR A 227 11.36 -0.11 24.65
CA TYR A 227 12.11 -1.01 23.77
C TYR A 227 12.58 -2.29 24.48
N LYS A 228 13.12 -2.16 25.71
CA LYS A 228 13.61 -3.32 26.47
C LYS A 228 12.49 -4.20 27.04
N GLN A 229 11.27 -3.67 27.14
CA GLN A 229 10.07 -4.42 27.52
C GLN A 229 9.40 -5.06 26.30
N GLY A 230 9.99 -4.94 25.11
CA GLY A 230 9.45 -5.52 23.88
C GLY A 230 8.41 -4.65 23.18
N ALA A 231 8.34 -3.34 23.48
CA ALA A 231 7.41 -2.44 22.81
C ALA A 231 7.61 -2.45 21.29
N ARG A 232 6.48 -2.48 20.58
CA ARG A 232 6.42 -2.49 19.11
C ARG A 232 5.50 -1.40 18.62
N VAL A 233 5.70 -1.00 17.38
CA VAL A 233 4.89 0.00 16.69
C VAL A 233 4.43 -0.50 15.32
N LEU A 234 3.27 -0.02 14.91
CA LEU A 234 2.81 -0.04 13.53
C LEU A 234 3.13 1.32 12.91
N LEU A 235 3.85 1.31 11.79
CA LEU A 235 4.21 2.50 11.02
C LEU A 235 3.57 2.41 9.64
N GLN A 236 2.88 3.48 9.24
CA GLN A 236 2.44 3.69 7.86
C GLN A 236 3.06 4.97 7.31
N GLY A 237 3.56 4.92 6.08
CA GLY A 237 4.16 6.09 5.46
C GLY A 237 4.83 5.76 4.14
N ILE A 238 5.81 6.58 3.76
CA ILE A 238 6.52 6.45 2.48
C ILE A 238 7.94 5.98 2.72
N GLY A 239 8.28 4.79 2.21
CA GLY A 239 9.61 4.21 2.24
C GLY A 239 10.41 4.51 0.98
N ARG A 240 11.72 4.75 1.10
CA ARG A 240 12.65 4.84 -0.02
C ARG A 240 13.30 3.49 -0.27
N TYR A 241 13.21 3.01 -1.50
CA TYR A 241 13.78 1.75 -1.95
C TYR A 241 14.89 2.00 -2.95
N SER A 242 16.01 1.29 -2.77
CA SER A 242 17.06 1.24 -3.79
C SER A 242 16.58 0.53 -5.05
N ARG A 243 17.35 0.66 -6.14
CA ARG A 243 17.14 -0.11 -7.38
C ARG A 243 17.09 -1.64 -7.23
N TYR A 244 17.57 -2.17 -6.11
CA TYR A 244 17.57 -3.61 -5.79
C TYR A 244 16.44 -4.00 -4.84
N ASP A 245 15.42 -3.16 -4.72
CA ASP A 245 14.23 -3.40 -3.91
C ASP A 245 14.53 -3.55 -2.41
N ARG A 246 15.53 -2.81 -1.94
CA ARG A 246 15.87 -2.75 -0.51
C ARG A 246 15.45 -1.42 0.08
N LEU A 247 14.60 -1.47 1.11
CA LEU A 247 14.22 -0.32 1.93
C LEU A 247 15.48 0.31 2.57
N GLN A 248 15.70 1.59 2.29
CA GLN A 248 16.84 2.38 2.79
C GLN A 248 16.46 3.26 3.98
N SER A 249 15.32 3.95 3.88
CA SER A 249 14.84 4.91 4.87
C SER A 249 13.35 5.18 4.70
N LEU A 250 12.74 5.91 5.65
CA LEU A 250 11.39 6.45 5.51
C LEU A 250 11.50 7.93 5.14
N GLU A 251 10.82 8.32 4.06
CA GLU A 251 10.67 9.73 3.65
C GLU A 251 9.65 10.45 4.53
N THR A 252 8.52 9.80 4.81
CA THR A 252 7.45 10.34 5.67
C THR A 252 6.88 9.27 6.58
N VAL A 253 6.38 9.70 7.74
CA VAL A 253 5.60 8.88 8.66
C VAL A 253 4.21 9.49 8.74
N GLU A 254 3.23 8.83 8.15
CA GLU A 254 1.85 9.30 8.07
C GLU A 254 1.08 8.87 9.32
N HIS A 255 1.23 7.60 9.72
CA HIS A 255 0.64 7.04 10.93
C HIS A 255 1.68 6.26 11.74
N LEU A 256 1.62 6.39 13.07
CA LEU A 256 2.42 5.64 14.01
C LEU A 256 1.58 5.34 15.24
N SER A 257 1.52 4.06 15.64
CA SER A 257 0.81 3.62 16.84
C SER A 257 1.60 2.54 17.56
N LEU A 258 1.41 2.45 18.88
CA LEU A 258 1.91 1.32 19.66
C LEU A 258 1.08 0.08 19.36
N LEU A 259 1.74 -1.07 19.34
CA LEU A 259 1.11 -2.36 19.19
C LEU A 259 0.92 -3.02 20.56
N ASP A 260 -0.13 -3.83 20.67
CA ASP A 260 -0.26 -4.78 21.76
C ASP A 260 0.93 -5.74 21.75
N SER A 261 1.35 -6.22 22.94
CA SER A 261 2.41 -7.22 23.07
C SER A 261 2.15 -8.49 22.25
N ASN A 262 0.87 -8.85 22.10
CA ASN A 262 0.40 -10.03 21.39
C ASN A 262 -0.12 -9.71 19.99
N ASP A 263 0.22 -8.55 19.40
CA ASP A 263 -0.21 -8.17 18.05
C ASP A 263 0.00 -9.31 17.05
N ILE A 264 -1.11 -9.87 16.59
CA ILE A 264 -1.14 -11.06 15.72
C ILE A 264 -0.31 -10.84 14.47
N ALA A 265 -0.47 -9.68 13.82
CA ALA A 265 0.23 -9.40 12.58
C ALA A 265 1.73 -9.20 12.80
N ALA A 266 2.17 -8.58 13.91
CA ALA A 266 3.58 -8.52 14.29
C ALA A 266 4.15 -9.92 14.54
N ARG A 267 3.41 -10.77 15.24
CA ARG A 267 3.85 -12.13 15.54
C ARG A 267 3.94 -13.00 14.29
N VAL A 268 2.96 -12.90 13.40
CA VAL A 268 2.98 -13.53 12.08
C VAL A 268 4.21 -13.09 11.26
N GLU A 269 4.53 -11.80 11.25
CA GLU A 269 5.73 -11.31 10.58
C GLU A 269 7.00 -11.96 11.11
N GLU A 270 7.10 -12.22 12.43
CA GLU A 270 8.23 -12.95 13.02
C GLU A 270 8.31 -14.39 12.52
N LEU A 271 7.18 -15.10 12.51
CA LEU A 271 7.12 -16.51 12.10
C LEU A 271 7.56 -16.72 10.65
N LYS A 272 7.40 -15.71 9.78
CA LYS A 272 7.86 -15.77 8.38
C LYS A 272 9.38 -15.94 8.20
N SER A 273 10.21 -15.69 9.23
CA SER A 273 11.66 -15.95 9.16
C SER A 273 12.07 -17.35 9.60
N LEU A 274 11.15 -18.14 10.15
CA LEU A 274 11.44 -19.52 10.51
C LEU A 274 11.86 -20.32 9.27
N ARG A 275 12.79 -21.24 9.50
CA ARG A 275 13.30 -22.16 8.48
C ARG A 275 13.02 -23.57 8.94
N HIS A 276 12.93 -24.49 7.98
CA HIS A 276 12.90 -25.91 8.26
C HIS A 276 14.05 -26.31 9.20
N GLY A 277 13.76 -27.13 10.21
CA GLY A 277 14.73 -27.51 11.23
C GLY A 277 14.80 -26.53 12.42
N TRP A 278 13.83 -25.62 12.58
CA TRP A 278 13.83 -24.65 13.68
C TRP A 278 13.68 -25.30 15.07
N LEU A 279 13.05 -26.48 15.15
CA LEU A 279 12.90 -27.24 16.39
C LEU A 279 14.13 -28.15 16.58
N ASP A 280 14.92 -27.87 17.63
CA ASP A 280 16.15 -28.57 18.00
C ASP A 280 17.20 -28.71 16.87
N GLY A 281 17.13 -27.85 15.85
CA GLY A 281 18.05 -27.86 14.71
C GLY A 281 17.84 -29.01 13.72
N LYS A 282 16.79 -29.83 13.88
CA LYS A 282 16.57 -31.05 13.06
C LYS A 282 15.12 -31.29 12.67
N GLN A 283 14.17 -30.77 13.46
CA GLN A 283 12.74 -31.00 13.32
C GLN A 283 12.03 -29.66 13.14
N GLY A 284 10.71 -29.67 12.95
CA GLY A 284 9.92 -28.45 12.77
C GLY A 284 9.93 -27.98 11.32
N PHE A 285 8.76 -28.02 10.69
CA PHE A 285 8.51 -27.40 9.41
C PHE A 285 8.30 -25.90 9.61
N ALA A 286 8.86 -25.09 8.70
CA ALA A 286 8.57 -23.66 8.71
C ALA A 286 7.11 -23.47 8.28
N PRO A 287 6.34 -22.60 8.95
CA PRO A 287 4.98 -22.36 8.53
C PRO A 287 4.91 -21.77 7.11
N ASP A 288 3.87 -22.16 6.36
CA ASP A 288 3.67 -21.64 5.02
C ASP A 288 3.41 -20.13 5.06
N LYS A 289 4.06 -19.37 4.17
CA LYS A 289 3.97 -17.90 4.18
C LYS A 289 2.59 -17.41 3.76
N ALA A 290 1.95 -18.06 2.79
CA ALA A 290 0.61 -17.68 2.36
C ALA A 290 -0.43 -18.05 3.43
N GLY A 291 -0.25 -19.18 4.12
CA GLY A 291 -1.04 -19.55 5.29
C GLY A 291 -0.92 -18.55 6.44
N LEU A 292 0.29 -18.07 6.72
CA LEU A 292 0.54 -17.01 7.69
C LEU A 292 -0.13 -15.68 7.31
N ASP A 293 -0.05 -15.27 6.05
CA ASP A 293 -0.74 -14.07 5.54
C ASP A 293 -2.26 -14.21 5.68
N TRP A 294 -2.81 -15.36 5.28
CA TRP A 294 -4.21 -15.70 5.44
C TRP A 294 -4.66 -15.65 6.91
N LEU A 295 -3.85 -16.17 7.83
CA LEU A 295 -4.16 -16.17 9.27
C LEU A 295 -4.30 -14.75 9.80
N ALA A 296 -3.31 -13.89 9.51
CA ALA A 296 -3.34 -12.48 9.94
C ALA A 296 -4.56 -11.74 9.40
N GLU A 297 -4.89 -11.92 8.12
CA GLU A 297 -6.07 -11.31 7.50
C GLU A 297 -7.38 -11.83 8.10
N THR A 298 -7.45 -13.13 8.41
CA THR A 298 -8.66 -13.76 8.93
C THR A 298 -8.92 -13.34 10.38
N PHE A 299 -7.90 -13.26 11.22
CA PHE A 299 -8.02 -12.70 12.57
C PHE A 299 -8.41 -11.22 12.51
N GLN A 300 -7.73 -10.40 11.71
CA GLN A 300 -8.05 -8.97 11.60
C GLN A 300 -9.50 -8.71 11.17
N ARG A 301 -10.07 -9.58 10.32
CA ARG A 301 -11.43 -9.43 9.81
C ARG A 301 -12.49 -9.88 10.80
N ASN A 302 -12.23 -10.94 11.58
CA ASN A 302 -13.28 -11.67 12.29
C ASN A 302 -13.12 -11.67 13.81
N TYR A 303 -11.94 -11.38 14.35
CA TYR A 303 -11.68 -11.36 15.80
C TYR A 303 -11.83 -9.94 16.35
N PRO A 304 -12.69 -9.71 17.37
CA PRO A 304 -12.91 -8.37 17.93
C PRO A 304 -11.69 -7.78 18.62
N ASP A 305 -11.43 -6.50 18.40
CA ASP A 305 -10.30 -5.76 18.98
C ASP A 305 -10.39 -5.62 20.51
N GLU A 306 -11.59 -5.72 21.09
CA GLU A 306 -11.79 -5.61 22.54
C GLU A 306 -11.43 -6.90 23.30
N LEU A 307 -11.25 -8.02 22.59
CA LEU A 307 -10.89 -9.29 23.20
C LEU A 307 -9.37 -9.43 23.35
N PRO A 308 -8.90 -10.15 24.39
CA PRO A 308 -7.48 -10.41 24.55
C PRO A 308 -6.92 -11.16 23.33
N GLN A 309 -5.80 -10.68 22.79
CA GLN A 309 -5.14 -11.34 21.67
C GLN A 309 -4.39 -12.60 22.15
N PRO A 310 -4.44 -13.71 21.38
CA PRO A 310 -3.72 -14.92 21.72
C PRO A 310 -2.21 -14.73 21.60
N TYR A 311 -1.47 -15.56 22.33
CA TYR A 311 -0.09 -15.86 21.96
C TYR A 311 -0.08 -16.78 20.73
N LEU A 312 0.81 -16.53 19.77
CA LEU A 312 0.97 -17.40 18.61
C LEU A 312 2.32 -18.12 18.62
N TYR A 313 2.26 -19.44 18.43
CA TYR A 313 3.42 -20.33 18.37
C TYR A 313 3.40 -21.16 17.09
N PRO A 314 4.57 -21.43 16.47
CA PRO A 314 4.65 -22.37 15.36
C PRO A 314 4.48 -23.81 15.87
N THR A 315 3.81 -24.66 15.10
CA THR A 315 3.76 -26.11 15.39
C THR A 315 4.87 -26.86 14.64
N ALA A 316 5.21 -28.07 15.09
CA ALA A 316 6.27 -28.86 14.47
C ALA A 316 5.92 -29.27 13.03
N GLU A 317 4.64 -29.33 12.72
CA GLU A 317 4.01 -29.72 11.46
C GLU A 317 3.98 -28.57 10.44
N GLY A 318 4.32 -27.34 10.85
CA GLY A 318 4.27 -26.15 9.99
C GLY A 318 2.95 -25.38 10.06
N GLY A 319 2.12 -25.64 11.06
CA GLY A 319 0.96 -24.82 11.39
C GLY A 319 1.28 -23.74 12.42
N VAL A 320 0.22 -23.16 12.97
CA VAL A 320 0.29 -22.18 14.07
C VAL A 320 -0.72 -22.56 15.15
N GLN A 321 -0.30 -22.50 16.41
CA GLN A 321 -1.18 -22.62 17.57
C GLN A 321 -1.38 -21.24 18.19
N ALA A 322 -2.64 -20.86 18.36
CA ALA A 322 -3.05 -19.69 19.13
C ALA A 322 -3.43 -20.11 20.55
N GLU A 323 -2.95 -19.41 21.57
CA GLU A 323 -3.17 -19.75 22.97
C GLU A 323 -3.70 -18.55 23.77
N TRP A 324 -4.68 -18.82 24.64
CA TRP A 324 -5.20 -17.87 25.61
C TRP A 324 -5.18 -18.47 27.01
N SER A 325 -4.66 -17.71 27.97
CA SER A 325 -4.78 -18.02 29.40
C SER A 325 -5.77 -17.04 30.02
N LEU A 326 -6.99 -17.49 30.33
CA LEU A 326 -8.12 -16.67 30.75
C LEU A 326 -8.69 -17.17 32.06
N ASN A 327 -8.41 -16.46 33.16
CA ASN A 327 -8.81 -16.89 34.50
C ASN A 327 -8.30 -18.33 34.78
N ASP A 328 -9.19 -19.28 35.02
CA ASP A 328 -8.86 -20.69 35.27
C ASP A 328 -8.82 -21.53 33.97
N TRP A 329 -8.96 -20.92 32.79
CA TRP A 329 -8.99 -21.62 31.51
C TRP A 329 -7.69 -21.44 30.72
N GLU A 330 -7.14 -22.56 30.27
CA GLU A 330 -6.10 -22.61 29.25
C GLU A 330 -6.73 -23.08 27.94
N ILE A 331 -6.63 -22.25 26.91
CA ILE A 331 -7.30 -22.45 25.63
C ILE A 331 -6.26 -22.48 24.53
N SER A 332 -6.34 -23.45 23.63
CA SER A 332 -5.56 -23.52 22.41
C SER A 332 -6.46 -23.63 21.17
N LEU A 333 -5.98 -23.09 20.07
CA LEU A 333 -6.53 -23.24 18.74
C LEU A 333 -5.40 -23.59 17.78
N GLU A 334 -5.28 -24.86 17.44
CA GLU A 334 -4.31 -25.33 16.45
C GLU A 334 -4.85 -25.13 15.03
N VAL A 335 -4.15 -24.35 14.22
CA VAL A 335 -4.59 -23.94 12.88
C VAL A 335 -3.92 -24.77 11.80
N ASP A 336 -4.74 -25.42 10.98
CA ASP A 336 -4.37 -26.12 9.75
C ASP A 336 -4.56 -25.18 8.54
N PHE A 337 -3.45 -24.82 7.90
CA PHE A 337 -3.45 -23.93 6.73
C PHE A 337 -3.92 -24.59 5.43
N GLU A 338 -3.90 -25.92 5.30
CA GLU A 338 -4.40 -26.58 4.09
C GLU A 338 -5.92 -26.63 4.10
N ARG A 339 -6.52 -26.90 5.26
CA ARG A 339 -7.97 -27.06 5.42
C ARG A 339 -8.67 -25.77 5.85
N HIS A 340 -7.92 -24.77 6.28
CA HIS A 340 -8.44 -23.58 6.97
C HIS A 340 -9.35 -23.98 8.14
N GLN A 341 -8.92 -24.97 8.92
CA GLN A 341 -9.63 -25.47 10.09
C GLN A 341 -8.82 -25.19 11.35
N GLY A 342 -9.53 -24.97 12.45
CA GLY A 342 -8.94 -24.83 13.77
C GLY A 342 -9.40 -25.94 14.70
N GLN A 343 -8.48 -26.62 15.39
CA GLN A 343 -8.82 -27.52 16.49
C GLN A 343 -8.75 -26.72 17.78
N TRP A 344 -9.92 -26.42 18.33
CA TRP A 344 -10.06 -25.71 19.59
C TRP A 344 -10.10 -26.70 20.74
N HIS A 345 -9.35 -26.41 21.79
CA HIS A 345 -9.35 -27.14 23.05
C HIS A 345 -9.31 -26.13 24.20
N ALA A 346 -10.17 -26.32 25.21
CA ALA A 346 -10.15 -25.54 26.44
C ALA A 346 -10.16 -26.45 27.66
N LEU A 347 -9.23 -26.21 28.57
CA LEU A 347 -9.08 -26.93 29.83
C LEU A 347 -9.27 -25.95 30.99
N ASN A 348 -10.18 -26.28 31.90
CA ASN A 348 -10.30 -25.57 33.17
C ASN A 348 -9.37 -26.20 34.20
N MET A 349 -8.41 -25.41 34.69
CA MET A 349 -7.37 -25.83 35.61
C MET A 349 -7.87 -26.11 37.04
N SER A 350 -9.07 -25.62 37.40
CA SER A 350 -9.65 -25.76 38.74
C SER A 350 -10.51 -27.02 38.90
N ASN A 351 -11.19 -27.44 37.84
CA ASN A 351 -12.14 -28.57 37.89
C ASN A 351 -11.89 -29.64 36.82
N GLU A 352 -10.83 -29.52 36.03
CA GLU A 352 -10.45 -30.46 34.96
C GLU A 352 -11.54 -30.64 33.88
N GLN A 353 -12.44 -29.67 33.75
CA GLN A 353 -13.40 -29.64 32.65
C GLN A 353 -12.67 -29.36 31.34
N GLU A 354 -12.87 -30.25 30.38
CA GLU A 354 -12.31 -30.15 29.03
C GLU A 354 -13.42 -30.00 28.00
N GLU A 355 -13.17 -29.15 27.02
CA GLU A 355 -14.05 -28.95 25.87
C GLU A 355 -13.21 -28.92 24.60
N GLU A 356 -13.71 -29.57 23.55
CA GLU A 356 -13.06 -29.63 22.25
C GLU A 356 -14.04 -29.29 21.13
N ARG A 357 -13.54 -28.63 20.09
CA ARG A 357 -14.35 -28.32 18.91
C ARG A 357 -13.47 -28.09 17.67
N THR A 358 -13.87 -28.66 16.54
CA THR A 358 -13.33 -28.27 15.24
C THR A 358 -14.08 -27.06 14.69
N LEU A 359 -13.33 -26.05 14.25
CA LEU A 359 -13.83 -24.82 13.65
C LEU A 359 -13.46 -24.76 12.16
N ASN A 360 -14.38 -24.29 11.32
CA ASN A 360 -14.10 -23.89 9.95
C ASN A 360 -13.78 -22.39 9.94
N LEU A 361 -12.51 -22.04 9.77
CA LEU A 361 -12.04 -20.66 9.86
C LEU A 361 -12.38 -19.82 8.62
N ASN A 362 -12.99 -20.42 7.58
CA ASN A 362 -13.61 -19.68 6.49
C ASN A 362 -15.04 -19.21 6.81
N GLU A 363 -15.68 -19.74 7.86
CA GLU A 363 -17.07 -19.45 8.19
C GLU A 363 -17.17 -18.39 9.31
N PRO A 364 -17.80 -17.22 9.05
CA PRO A 364 -17.95 -16.18 10.06
C PRO A 364 -18.67 -16.65 11.34
N ALA A 365 -19.54 -17.66 11.23
CA ALA A 365 -20.28 -18.22 12.36
C ALA A 365 -19.36 -18.88 13.40
N ASP A 366 -18.28 -19.56 12.96
CA ASP A 366 -17.34 -20.20 13.88
C ASP A 366 -16.41 -19.17 14.55
N TRP A 367 -16.10 -18.06 13.88
CA TRP A 367 -15.43 -16.92 14.52
C TRP A 367 -16.29 -16.21 15.56
N GLN A 368 -17.59 -16.06 15.28
CA GLN A 368 -18.55 -15.52 16.26
C GLN A 368 -18.67 -16.44 17.48
N TRP A 369 -18.67 -17.77 17.26
CA TRP A 369 -18.63 -18.73 18.34
C TRP A 369 -17.35 -18.60 19.16
N LEU A 370 -16.17 -18.63 18.52
CA LEU A 370 -14.88 -18.46 19.20
C LEU A 370 -14.85 -17.19 20.05
N SER A 371 -15.26 -16.06 19.47
CA SER A 371 -15.29 -14.77 20.18
C SER A 371 -16.22 -14.79 21.39
N LYS A 372 -17.36 -15.45 21.28
CA LYS A 372 -18.29 -15.63 22.40
C LYS A 372 -17.68 -16.48 23.51
N GLU A 373 -17.04 -17.60 23.18
CA GLU A 373 -16.39 -18.48 24.16
C GLU A 373 -15.25 -17.79 24.91
N ILE A 374 -14.46 -16.97 24.20
CA ILE A 374 -13.42 -16.14 24.82
C ILE A 374 -14.06 -15.09 25.73
N THR A 375 -15.12 -14.41 25.28
CA THR A 375 -15.83 -13.40 26.08
C THR A 375 -16.35 -14.00 27.39
N GLU A 376 -17.04 -15.14 27.33
CA GLU A 376 -17.59 -15.81 28.51
C GLU A 376 -16.50 -16.21 29.52
N ARG A 377 -15.34 -16.66 29.03
CA ARG A 377 -14.21 -17.08 29.88
C ARG A 377 -13.37 -15.93 30.40
N THR A 378 -13.38 -14.76 29.76
CA THR A 378 -12.79 -13.53 30.35
C THR A 378 -13.58 -13.00 31.54
N GLY A 379 -14.85 -13.40 31.70
CA GLY A 379 -15.75 -12.85 32.73
C GLY A 379 -16.31 -11.47 32.39
N VAL A 380 -16.11 -10.98 31.16
CA VAL A 380 -16.67 -9.71 30.69
C VAL A 380 -18.12 -9.93 30.26
N THR A 381 -19.06 -9.65 31.16
CA THR A 381 -20.48 -9.57 30.81
C THR A 381 -20.70 -8.31 29.99
N ARG A 382 -21.15 -8.41 28.73
CA ARG A 382 -21.63 -7.24 27.98
C ARG A 382 -22.87 -6.68 28.70
N GLU A 383 -22.77 -5.45 29.21
CA GLU A 383 -23.94 -4.66 29.61
C GLU A 383 -24.79 -4.22 28.41
#